data_AF-A0A945XQT5-F1
#
_entry.id   AF-A0A945XQT5-F1
#
_cell.length_a   1.000
_cell.length_b   1.000
_cell.length_c   1.000
_cell.angle_alpha   90.00
_cell.angle_beta   90.00
_cell.angle_gamma   90.00
#
_symmetry.space_group_name_H-M   'P 1'
#
loop_
_entity.id
_entity.type
_entity.pdbx_description
1 polymer ?
#
loop_
_entity_poly.entity_id
_entity_poly.type
_entity_poly.pdbx_seq_one_letter_code
_entity_poly.pdbx_strand_id
1 'polypeptide(L)' 'RISVTINSGGRLLDAIKAHEDYIKQETLTLDLQYVDEPGEMVFDIDDEAMSLSMAVSG' A
#
# COMPACT_ATOMS: atom_id res chain seq x y z
N ARG A 1 16.49 2.15 -0.75
CA ARG A 1 15.30 2.00 -1.62
C ARG A 1 14.12 1.67 -0.73
N ILE A 2 12.99 2.32 -0.93
CA ILE A 2 11.78 2.07 -0.13
C ILE A 2 10.90 1.09 -0.91
N SER A 3 10.46 0.04 -0.21
CA SER A 3 9.45 -0.90 -0.66
C SER A 3 8.25 -0.78 0.26
N VAL A 4 7.05 -0.70 -0.31
CA VAL A 4 5.80 -0.58 0.44
C VAL A 4 4.93 -1.78 0.12
N THR A 5 4.51 -2.48 1.15
CA THR A 5 3.54 -3.58 1.07
C THR A 5 2.21 -3.08 1.57
N ILE A 6 1.16 -3.29 0.77
CA ILE A 6 -0.20 -2.84 1.03
C ILE A 6 -1.10 -4.05 1.16
N ASN A 7 -1.84 -4.11 2.26
CA ASN A 7 -2.97 -5.00 2.42
C ASN A 7 -4.25 -4.18 2.43
N SER A 8 -5.13 -4.48 1.49
CA SER A 8 -6.41 -3.80 1.30
C SER A 8 -7.29 -4.71 0.46
N GLY A 9 -8.61 -4.62 0.65
CA GLY A 9 -9.59 -5.38 -0.11
C GLY A 9 -10.49 -4.50 -0.97
N GLY A 10 -11.43 -5.14 -1.66
CA GLY A 10 -12.60 -4.48 -2.22
C GLY A 10 -12.29 -3.31 -3.16
N ARG A 11 -13.05 -2.23 -2.99
CA ARG A 11 -12.98 -1.06 -3.87
C ARG A 11 -11.75 -0.21 -3.56
N LEU A 12 -11.26 -0.25 -2.33
CA LEU A 12 -10.05 0.45 -1.93
C LEU A 12 -8.83 -0.10 -2.66
N LEU A 13 -8.69 -1.43 -2.78
CA LEU A 13 -7.61 -2.04 -3.54
C LEU A 13 -7.64 -1.62 -5.02
N ASP A 14 -8.82 -1.58 -5.64
CA ASP A 14 -9.00 -1.15 -7.03
C ASP A 14 -8.61 0.33 -7.21
N ALA A 15 -9.00 1.19 -6.27
CA ALA A 15 -8.66 2.60 -6.28
C ALA A 15 -7.15 2.84 -6.12
N ILE A 16 -6.48 2.08 -5.23
CA ILE A 16 -5.04 2.15 -5.02
C ILE A 16 -4.30 1.72 -6.29
N LYS A 17 -4.70 0.61 -6.92
CA LYS A 17 -4.11 0.14 -8.19
C LYS A 17 -4.31 1.13 -9.33
N ALA A 18 -5.47 1.79 -9.39
CA ALA A 18 -5.74 2.81 -10.40
C ALA A 18 -4.82 4.04 -10.30
N HIS A 19 -4.20 4.28 -9.14
CA HIS A 19 -3.32 5.42 -8.86
C HIS A 19 -1.89 5.00 -8.47
N GLU A 20 -1.49 3.77 -8.81
CA GLU A 20 -0.21 3.18 -8.38
C GLU A 20 1.01 4.06 -8.75
N ASP A 21 1.04 4.58 -9.97
CA ASP A 21 2.16 5.42 -10.45
C ASP A 21 2.30 6.72 -9.65
N TYR A 22 1.17 7.35 -9.31
CA TYR A 22 1.14 8.54 -8.47
C TYR A 22 1.67 8.23 -7.06
N ILE A 23 1.24 7.12 -6.47
CA ILE A 23 1.69 6.69 -5.14
C ILE A 23 3.20 6.42 -5.16
N LYS A 24 3.74 5.73 -6.17
CA LYS A 24 5.18 5.48 -6.31
C LYS A 24 5.97 6.78 -6.37
N GLN A 25 5.49 7.75 -7.15
CA GLN A 25 6.12 9.05 -7.31
C GLN A 25 6.16 9.82 -5.99
N GLU A 26 5.02 9.95 -5.30
CA GLU A 26 4.93 10.74 -4.05
C GLU A 26 5.67 10.08 -2.88
N THR A 27 5.72 8.74 -2.84
CA THR A 27 6.37 7.99 -1.75
C THR A 27 7.83 7.66 -2.05
N LEU A 28 8.37 8.04 -3.21
CA LEU A 28 9.70 7.67 -3.70
C LEU A 28 9.96 6.15 -3.62
N THR A 29 8.90 5.37 -3.77
CA THR A 29 8.92 3.90 -3.77
C THR A 29 9.02 3.39 -5.19
N LEU A 30 9.86 2.37 -5.39
CA LEU A 30 9.99 1.72 -6.70
C LEU A 30 9.08 0.49 -6.83
N ASP A 31 8.68 -0.10 -5.69
CA ASP A 31 7.93 -1.34 -5.66
C ASP A 31 6.78 -1.26 -4.64
N LEU A 32 5.56 -1.39 -5.17
CA LEU A 32 4.32 -1.51 -4.41
C LEU A 32 3.84 -2.94 -4.52
N GLN A 33 3.78 -3.64 -3.40
CA GLN A 33 3.32 -5.03 -3.34
C GLN A 33 1.97 -5.09 -2.67
N TYR A 34 1.05 -5.85 -3.26
CA TYR A 34 -0.28 -6.09 -2.71
C TYR A 34 -0.34 -7.49 -2.11
N VAL A 35 -0.70 -7.60 -0.83
CA VAL A 35 -0.74 -8.88 -0.10
C VAL A 35 -2.03 -9.02 0.69
N ASP A 36 -2.40 -10.26 1.02
CA ASP A 36 -3.62 -10.56 1.78
C ASP A 36 -3.37 -10.54 3.30
N GLU A 37 -2.11 -10.59 3.73
CA GLU A 37 -1.71 -10.53 5.14
C GLU A 37 -1.70 -9.09 5.70
N PRO A 38 -2.26 -8.84 6.89
CA PRO A 38 -2.18 -7.54 7.54
C PRO A 38 -0.74 -7.09 7.80
N GLY A 39 -0.47 -5.82 7.50
CA GLY A 39 0.79 -5.13 7.77
C GLY A 39 0.86 -4.51 9.17
N GLU A 40 1.98 -3.82 9.42
CA GLU A 40 2.30 -3.26 10.74
C GLU A 40 1.49 -1.99 11.07
N MET A 41 1.20 -1.16 10.08
CA MET A 41 0.45 0.09 10.23
C MET A 41 -0.97 -0.11 9.72
N VAL A 42 -1.96 -0.06 10.60
CA VAL A 42 -3.38 -0.31 10.26
C VAL A 42 -4.14 1.02 10.17
N PHE A 43 -4.98 1.12 9.15
CA PHE A 43 -5.83 2.26 8.85
C PHE A 43 -7.26 1.80 8.56
N ASP A 44 -8.21 2.69 8.84
CA ASP A 44 -9.60 2.55 8.44
C ASP A 44 -9.90 3.68 7.45
N ILE A 45 -10.23 3.34 6.20
CA ILE A 45 -10.48 4.28 5.12
C ILE A 45 -11.84 3.94 4.52
N ASP A 46 -12.80 4.85 4.66
CA ASP A 46 -14.16 4.68 4.14
C ASP A 46 -14.84 3.37 4.59
N ASP A 47 -14.66 3.00 5.87
CA ASP A 47 -15.12 1.74 6.48
C ASP A 47 -14.46 0.47 5.89
N GLU A 48 -13.39 0.63 5.09
CA GLU A 48 -12.55 -0.47 4.59
C GLU A 48 -11.21 -0.50 5.34
N ALA A 49 -10.88 -1.69 5.89
CA ALA A 49 -9.61 -1.90 6.57
C ALA A 49 -8.45 -1.94 5.56
N MET A 50 -7.38 -1.23 5.90
CA MET A 50 -6.14 -1.19 5.15
C MET A 50 -4.96 -1.35 6.11
N SER A 51 -3.88 -1.95 5.65
CA SER A 51 -2.61 -1.90 6.38
C SER A 51 -1.40 -1.79 5.47
N LEU A 52 -0.33 -1.22 6.03
CA LEU A 52 0.91 -0.91 5.34
C LEU A 52 2.10 -1.50 6.11
N SER A 53 3.07 -2.01 5.38
CA SER A 53 4.41 -2.30 5.88
C SER A 53 5.44 -1.65 4.97
N MET A 54 6.50 -1.11 5.55
CA MET A 54 7.55 -0.41 4.80
C MET A 54 8.91 -1.01 5.11
N ALA A 55 9.67 -1.33 4.06
CA ALA A 55 11.04 -1.81 4.17
C ALA A 55 11.99 -0.85 3.45
N VAL A 56 13.10 -0.52 4.11
CA VAL A 56 14.19 0.26 3.50
C VAL A 56 15.35 -0.69 3.22
N SER A 57 15.63 -0.95 1.94
CA SER A 57 16.79 -1.71 1.49
C SER A 57 17.97 -0.76 1.21
N GLY A 58 19.17 -1.08 1.74
CA GLY A 58 20.41 -0.32 1.51
C GLY A 58 20.97 -0.49 0.12
#